data_AF-A0AAD5P6J6-F1
#
_entry.id   AF-A0AAD5P6J6-F1
#
_cell.length_a   1.000
_cell.length_b   1.000
_cell.length_c   1.000
_cell.angle_alpha   90.00
_cell.angle_beta   90.00
_cell.angle_gamma   90.00
#
_symmetry.space_group_name_H-M   'P 1'
#
loop_
_entity.id
_entity.type
_entity.pdbx_description
1 polymer ?
#
loop_
_entity_poly.entity_id
_entity_poly.type
_entity_poly.pdbx_seq_one_letter_code
_entity_poly.pdbx_strand_id
1 'polypeptide(L)'
;MANDELPPTSSVPGKEIVDPNADYSRPNISNPYFTHHSDHQGLVLISKPLNGDNYSTWKRVMTLALNSKNKLGFINGSISAPSKTVDLESYAAWSRCNDMVHSWIVNTLSPKISDSVINYSFANEVWEDLRERFSQSNAPCIFEIQRDIAYL
;
A
#
# COMPACT_ATOMS: atom_id res chain seq x y z
N MET A 1 45.22 51.69 -15.45
CA MET A 1 45.85 50.36 -15.31
C MET A 1 44.84 49.51 -14.58
N ALA A 2 44.26 48.56 -15.30
CA ALA A 2 43.08 47.79 -14.89
C ALA A 2 43.46 46.63 -13.96
N ASN A 3 42.58 46.30 -13.02
CA ASN A 3 42.70 45.16 -12.13
C ASN A 3 42.28 43.88 -12.89
N ASP A 4 43.19 42.93 -13.05
CA ASP A 4 42.90 41.59 -13.59
C ASP A 4 42.32 40.68 -12.48
N GLU A 5 41.01 40.44 -12.52
CA GLU A 5 40.35 39.36 -11.78
C GLU A 5 40.58 38.02 -12.50
N LEU A 6 41.14 37.02 -11.79
CA LEU A 6 41.23 35.64 -12.24
C LEU A 6 39.84 34.97 -12.22
N PRO A 7 39.51 34.11 -13.20
CA PRO A 7 38.21 33.44 -13.26
C PRO A 7 38.11 32.31 -12.22
N PRO A 8 36.89 31.98 -11.73
CA PRO A 8 36.69 30.89 -10.78
C PRO A 8 36.92 29.53 -11.47
N THR A 9 37.69 28.67 -10.81
CA THR A 9 37.95 27.28 -11.21
C THR A 9 36.65 26.49 -11.25
N SER A 10 36.30 25.99 -12.44
CA SER A 10 35.21 25.04 -12.65
C SER A 10 35.46 23.74 -11.87
N SER A 11 34.70 23.52 -10.80
CA SER A 11 34.63 22.22 -10.13
C SER A 11 33.88 21.23 -11.02
N VAL A 12 34.61 20.25 -11.53
CA VAL A 12 34.07 19.07 -12.21
C VAL A 12 33.08 18.36 -11.28
N PRO A 13 31.90 17.91 -11.75
CA PRO A 13 31.02 17.04 -10.96
C PRO A 13 31.78 15.74 -10.69
N GLY A 14 32.00 15.44 -9.41
CA GLY A 14 32.64 14.20 -8.98
C GLY A 14 31.93 13.00 -9.59
N LYS A 15 32.70 12.15 -10.28
CA LYS A 15 32.27 10.77 -10.52
C LYS A 15 32.02 10.16 -9.15
N GLU A 16 30.76 9.83 -8.85
CA GLU A 16 30.44 8.95 -7.73
C GLU A 16 31.34 7.72 -7.85
N ILE A 17 32.23 7.56 -6.87
CA ILE A 17 33.04 6.36 -6.74
C ILE A 17 32.05 5.28 -6.33
N VAL A 18 31.55 4.52 -7.31
CA VAL A 18 30.78 3.33 -7.04
C VAL A 18 31.75 2.33 -6.43
N ASP A 19 31.59 2.06 -5.13
CA ASP A 19 32.38 1.05 -4.44
C ASP A 19 32.20 -0.31 -5.15
N PRO A 20 33.27 -0.90 -5.71
CA PRO A 20 33.17 -2.15 -6.47
C PRO A 20 32.84 -3.37 -5.59
N ASN A 21 32.71 -3.17 -4.28
CA ASN A 21 32.35 -4.19 -3.28
C ASN A 21 31.00 -3.94 -2.59
N ALA A 22 30.15 -3.04 -3.12
CA ALA A 22 28.78 -2.93 -2.64
C ALA A 22 28.05 -4.25 -2.90
N ASP A 23 27.70 -4.97 -1.82
CA ASP A 23 26.92 -6.20 -1.88
C ASP A 23 25.48 -5.88 -2.35
N TYR A 24 25.28 -5.86 -3.67
CA TYR A 24 23.99 -5.69 -4.34
C TYR A 24 22.98 -6.82 -4.00
N SER A 25 23.38 -7.83 -3.22
CA SER A 25 22.55 -8.98 -2.88
C SER A 25 21.66 -8.75 -1.67
N ARG A 26 21.82 -7.63 -0.94
CA ARG A 26 20.92 -7.31 0.17
C ARG A 26 19.60 -6.79 -0.40
N PRO A 27 18.47 -7.48 -0.15
CA PRO A 27 17.18 -6.94 -0.53
C PRO A 27 17.02 -5.57 0.11
N ASN A 28 16.73 -4.56 -0.70
CA ASN A 28 16.43 -3.23 -0.19
C ASN A 28 15.07 -3.30 0.51
N ILE A 29 15.08 -3.59 1.82
CA ILE A 29 13.89 -3.73 2.66
C ILE A 29 13.08 -2.42 2.69
N SER A 30 13.73 -1.29 2.40
CA SER A 30 13.09 0.02 2.28
C SER A 30 12.43 0.27 0.93
N ASN A 31 12.59 -0.63 -0.05
CA ASN A 31 11.88 -0.54 -1.32
C ASN A 31 10.39 -0.82 -1.08
N PRO A 32 9.47 0.11 -1.42
CA PRO A 32 8.02 -0.09 -1.24
C PRO A 32 7.48 -1.30 -2.00
N TYR A 33 8.16 -1.75 -3.05
CA TYR A 33 7.79 -2.90 -3.88
C TYR A 33 8.45 -4.21 -3.44
N PHE A 34 9.21 -4.19 -2.35
CA PHE A 34 9.81 -5.41 -1.81
C PHE A 34 8.71 -6.37 -1.32
N THR A 35 8.77 -7.62 -1.77
CA THR A 35 7.92 -8.72 -1.29
C THR A 35 8.76 -9.73 -0.54
N HIS A 36 8.36 -10.07 0.69
CA HIS A 36 9.06 -11.08 1.46
C HIS A 36 8.75 -12.47 0.89
N HIS A 37 9.65 -13.44 1.02
CA HIS A 37 9.44 -14.79 0.46
C HIS A 37 8.22 -15.53 1.06
N SER A 38 7.79 -15.13 2.27
CA SER A 38 6.57 -15.62 2.91
C SER A 38 5.28 -14.97 2.37
N ASP A 39 5.40 -13.93 1.54
CA ASP A 39 4.27 -13.20 1.02
C ASP A 39 3.77 -13.90 -0.25
N HIS A 40 2.61 -14.53 -0.14
CA HIS A 40 1.94 -15.18 -1.26
C HIS A 40 0.44 -14.90 -1.22
N GLN A 41 -0.23 -15.06 -2.36
CA GLN A 41 -1.65 -14.69 -2.53
C GLN A 41 -2.59 -15.42 -1.56
N GLY A 42 -2.31 -16.70 -1.26
CA GLY A 42 -3.10 -17.51 -0.32
C GLY A 42 -2.88 -17.22 1.17
N LEU A 43 -2.14 -16.17 1.52
CA LEU A 43 -1.92 -15.82 2.92
C LEU A 43 -3.23 -15.34 3.57
N VAL A 44 -3.68 -16.05 4.61
CA VAL A 44 -4.85 -15.67 5.39
C VAL A 44 -4.47 -14.54 6.33
N LEU A 45 -4.76 -13.29 5.93
CA LEU A 45 -4.49 -12.11 6.78
C LEU A 45 -5.53 -11.95 7.90
N ILE A 46 -6.76 -12.42 7.68
CA ILE A 46 -7.89 -12.20 8.58
C ILE A 46 -8.72 -13.49 8.66
N SER A 47 -9.00 -13.96 9.88
CA SER A 47 -9.81 -15.17 10.09
C SER A 47 -11.32 -14.96 9.90
N LYS A 48 -11.81 -13.73 10.08
CA LYS A 48 -13.23 -13.37 9.94
C LYS A 48 -13.43 -12.54 8.67
N PRO A 49 -14.06 -13.09 7.62
CA PRO A 49 -14.31 -12.35 6.39
C PRO A 49 -15.26 -11.15 6.60
N LEU A 50 -15.12 -10.12 5.75
CA LEU A 50 -16.09 -9.03 5.66
C LEU A 50 -17.45 -9.58 5.23
N ASN A 51 -18.48 -9.35 6.04
CA ASN A 51 -19.84 -9.82 5.80
C ASN A 51 -20.88 -8.70 5.72
N GLY A 52 -20.43 -7.44 5.79
CA GLY A 52 -21.29 -6.24 5.77
C GLY A 52 -21.40 -5.57 7.13
N ASP A 53 -21.66 -6.34 8.18
CA ASP A 53 -21.91 -5.80 9.52
C ASP A 53 -20.60 -5.51 10.28
N ASN A 54 -19.55 -6.26 9.98
CA ASN A 54 -18.28 -6.22 10.72
C ASN A 54 -17.23 -5.25 10.14
N TYR A 55 -17.63 -4.30 9.29
CA TYR A 55 -16.70 -3.46 8.52
C TYR A 55 -15.67 -2.71 9.40
N SER A 56 -16.08 -2.11 10.51
CA SER A 56 -15.16 -1.35 11.38
C SER A 56 -14.03 -2.22 11.92
N THR A 57 -14.37 -3.43 12.38
CA THR A 57 -13.41 -4.41 12.88
C THR A 57 -12.55 -4.96 11.75
N TRP A 58 -13.15 -5.34 10.63
CA TRP A 58 -12.44 -5.83 9.45
C TRP A 58 -11.43 -4.81 8.93
N LYS A 59 -11.85 -3.55 8.77
CA LYS A 59 -11.00 -2.42 8.35
C LYS A 59 -9.79 -2.30 9.28
N ARG A 60 -10.01 -2.28 10.60
CA ARG A 60 -8.95 -2.14 11.60
C ARG A 60 -7.91 -3.27 11.50
N VAL A 61 -8.37 -4.52 11.40
CA VAL A 61 -7.48 -5.68 11.32
C VAL A 61 -6.74 -5.71 9.98
N MET A 62 -7.42 -5.40 8.88
CA MET A 62 -6.80 -5.37 7.55
C MET A 62 -5.72 -4.29 7.45
N THR A 63 -6.00 -3.09 7.98
CA THR A 63 -5.00 -2.01 8.08
C THR A 63 -3.77 -2.45 8.88
N LEU A 64 -3.94 -3.17 10.00
CA LEU A 64 -2.81 -3.68 10.78
C LEU A 64 -1.97 -4.68 9.99
N ALA A 65 -2.64 -5.65 9.35
CA ALA A 65 -1.98 -6.70 8.58
C ALA A 65 -1.20 -6.15 7.38
N LEU A 66 -1.74 -5.14 6.69
CA LEU A 66 -1.02 -4.48 5.59
C LEU A 66 0.12 -3.59 6.09
N ASN A 67 -0.06 -2.92 7.23
CA ASN A 67 0.98 -2.09 7.81
C ASN A 67 2.19 -2.90 8.26
N SER A 68 1.99 -4.07 8.90
CA SER A 68 3.09 -4.95 9.32
C SER A 68 3.90 -5.52 8.14
N LYS A 69 3.35 -5.46 6.92
CA LYS A 69 3.98 -5.92 5.68
C LYS A 69 4.50 -4.78 4.79
N ASN A 70 4.45 -3.53 5.28
CA ASN A 70 4.77 -2.33 4.51
C ASN A 70 3.96 -2.21 3.20
N LYS A 71 2.67 -2.58 3.22
CA LYS A 71 1.77 -2.54 2.07
C LYS A 71 0.58 -1.60 2.23
N LEU A 72 0.47 -0.91 3.39
CA LEU A 72 -0.59 0.06 3.64
C LEU A 72 -0.68 1.16 2.57
N GLY A 73 0.47 1.52 1.98
CA GLY A 73 0.53 2.56 0.96
C GLY A 73 -0.22 2.26 -0.33
N PHE A 74 -0.44 0.98 -0.65
CA PHE A 74 -1.18 0.54 -1.84
C PHE A 74 -2.68 0.78 -1.72
N ILE A 75 -3.24 0.80 -0.51
CA ILE A 75 -4.69 0.98 -0.30
C ILE A 75 -5.06 2.42 0.01
N ASN A 76 -4.15 3.21 0.59
CA ASN A 76 -4.40 4.62 0.92
C ASN A 76 -3.93 5.60 -0.18
N GLY A 77 -3.32 5.09 -1.25
CA GLY A 77 -2.84 5.88 -2.39
C GLY A 77 -1.49 6.58 -2.22
N SER A 78 -0.84 6.44 -1.05
CA SER A 78 0.50 7.02 -0.83
C SER A 78 1.60 6.36 -1.67
N ILE A 79 1.39 5.13 -2.15
CA ILE A 79 2.22 4.47 -3.15
C ILE A 79 1.48 4.50 -4.49
N SER A 80 1.75 5.52 -5.30
CA SER A 80 1.15 5.66 -6.62
C SER A 80 1.83 4.77 -7.67
N ALA A 81 1.09 4.42 -8.73
CA ALA A 81 1.61 3.67 -9.85
C ALA A 81 2.72 4.45 -10.58
N PRO A 82 3.90 3.86 -10.81
CA PRO A 82 4.92 4.45 -11.68
C PRO A 82 4.42 4.60 -13.13
N SER A 83 5.08 5.45 -13.90
CA SER A 83 4.76 5.61 -15.31
C SER A 83 5.12 4.35 -16.11
N LYS A 84 4.14 3.76 -16.78
CA LYS A 84 4.32 2.59 -17.66
C LYS A 84 5.26 2.85 -18.84
N THR A 85 5.47 4.12 -19.21
CA THR A 85 6.28 4.51 -20.38
C THR A 85 7.69 4.97 -20.02
N VAL A 86 7.90 5.43 -18.79
CA VAL A 86 9.19 6.01 -18.33
C VAL A 86 9.94 5.03 -17.44
N ASP A 87 9.25 4.26 -16.61
CA ASP A 87 9.86 3.35 -15.64
C ASP A 87 9.10 2.01 -15.60
N LEU A 88 9.32 1.22 -16.66
CA LEU A 88 8.62 -0.05 -16.86
C LEU A 88 9.00 -1.09 -15.79
N GLU A 89 10.23 -1.06 -15.28
CA GLU A 89 10.69 -2.00 -14.25
C GLU A 89 10.01 -1.75 -12.91
N SER A 90 10.02 -0.50 -12.43
CA SER A 90 9.29 -0.14 -11.21
C SER A 90 7.79 -0.35 -11.37
N TYR A 91 7.23 -0.06 -12.55
CA TYR A 91 5.82 -0.35 -12.82
C TYR A 91 5.52 -1.85 -12.71
N ALA A 92 6.35 -2.72 -13.27
CA ALA A 92 6.17 -4.17 -13.18
C ALA A 92 6.25 -4.67 -11.73
N ALA A 93 7.19 -4.14 -10.94
CA ALA A 93 7.31 -4.46 -9.51
C ALA A 93 6.09 -3.97 -8.71
N TRP A 94 5.67 -2.72 -8.92
CA TRP A 94 4.47 -2.15 -8.33
C TRP A 94 3.22 -2.96 -8.67
N SER A 95 3.05 -3.35 -9.94
CA SER A 95 1.88 -4.11 -10.41
C SER A 95 1.77 -5.46 -9.68
N ARG A 96 2.88 -6.18 -9.53
CA ARG A 96 2.90 -7.45 -8.78
C ARG A 96 2.50 -7.26 -7.31
N CYS A 97 2.98 -6.20 -6.67
CA CYS A 97 2.58 -5.87 -5.30
C CYS A 97 1.10 -5.48 -5.20
N ASN A 98 0.60 -4.68 -6.14
CA ASN A 98 -0.80 -4.32 -6.21
C ASN A 98 -1.69 -5.57 -6.33
N ASP A 99 -1.38 -6.49 -7.24
CA ASP A 99 -2.16 -7.71 -7.45
C ASP A 99 -2.15 -8.62 -6.22
N MET A 100 -1.03 -8.65 -5.49
CA MET A 100 -0.91 -9.39 -4.24
C MET A 100 -1.77 -8.77 -3.13
N VAL A 101 -1.72 -7.45 -2.95
CA VAL A 101 -2.55 -6.75 -1.96
C VAL A 101 -4.04 -6.87 -2.32
N HIS A 102 -4.38 -6.76 -3.60
CA HIS A 102 -5.73 -6.98 -4.10
C HIS A 102 -6.22 -8.39 -3.74
N SER A 103 -5.42 -9.42 -4.02
CA SER A 103 -5.73 -10.81 -3.68
C SER A 103 -5.94 -10.99 -2.17
N TRP A 104 -5.10 -10.38 -1.34
CA TRP A 104 -5.26 -10.43 0.11
C TRP A 104 -6.55 -9.77 0.61
N ILE A 105 -6.96 -8.64 0.00
CA ILE A 105 -8.24 -8.01 0.33
C ILE A 105 -9.37 -8.96 -0.05
N VAL A 106 -9.43 -9.40 -1.30
CA VAL A 106 -10.48 -10.28 -1.84
C VAL A 106 -10.64 -11.56 -1.03
N ASN A 107 -9.53 -12.20 -0.63
CA ASN A 107 -9.54 -13.43 0.16
C ASN A 107 -10.09 -13.26 1.58
N THR A 108 -10.26 -12.02 2.04
CA THR A 108 -10.87 -11.70 3.34
C THR A 108 -12.30 -11.22 3.22
N LEU A 109 -12.94 -11.37 2.06
CA LEU A 109 -14.33 -10.98 1.81
C LEU A 109 -15.23 -12.22 1.77
N SER A 110 -16.50 -12.05 2.13
CA SER A 110 -17.50 -13.08 1.83
C SER A 110 -17.73 -13.18 0.31
N PRO A 111 -18.14 -14.36 -0.21
CA PRO A 111 -18.28 -14.60 -1.66
C PRO A 111 -19.12 -13.53 -2.38
N LYS A 112 -20.24 -13.13 -1.77
CA LYS A 112 -21.12 -12.10 -2.33
C LYS A 112 -20.42 -10.74 -2.52
N ILE A 113 -19.50 -10.39 -1.62
CA ILE A 113 -18.76 -9.12 -1.69
C ILE A 113 -17.58 -9.27 -2.66
N SER A 114 -16.83 -10.39 -2.60
CA SER A 114 -15.70 -10.63 -3.50
C SER A 114 -16.09 -10.56 -4.97
N ASP A 115 -17.24 -11.15 -5.34
CA ASP A 115 -17.72 -11.15 -6.74
C ASP A 115 -17.94 -9.74 -7.29
N SER A 116 -18.28 -8.79 -6.41
CA SER A 116 -18.53 -7.40 -6.80
C SER A 116 -17.25 -6.57 -6.96
N VAL A 117 -16.11 -7.03 -6.46
CA VAL A 117 -14.85 -6.28 -6.45
C VAL A 117 -13.68 -6.99 -7.15
N ILE A 118 -13.85 -8.24 -7.58
CA ILE A 118 -12.77 -9.04 -8.21
C ILE A 118 -12.23 -8.42 -9.51
N ASN A 119 -13.04 -7.63 -10.23
CA ASN A 119 -12.68 -7.05 -11.53
C ASN A 119 -11.97 -5.69 -11.44
N TYR A 120 -11.76 -5.15 -10.24
CA TYR A 120 -10.99 -3.92 -10.09
C TYR A 120 -9.52 -4.16 -10.41
N SER A 121 -8.88 -3.16 -11.00
CA SER A 121 -7.47 -3.24 -11.39
C SER A 121 -6.57 -2.91 -10.21
N PHE A 122 -7.00 -2.04 -9.30
CA PHE A 122 -6.16 -1.56 -8.22
C PHE A 122 -6.73 -1.84 -6.84
N ALA A 123 -5.84 -2.22 -5.92
CA ALA A 123 -6.19 -2.53 -4.54
C ALA A 123 -6.80 -1.30 -3.82
N ASN A 124 -6.38 -0.08 -4.17
CA ASN A 124 -6.98 1.14 -3.63
C ASN A 124 -8.44 1.29 -4.06
N GLU A 125 -8.80 0.94 -5.30
CA GLU A 125 -10.18 1.08 -5.78
C GLU A 125 -11.11 0.13 -5.00
N VAL A 126 -10.69 -1.12 -4.78
CA VAL A 126 -11.42 -2.07 -3.93
C VAL A 126 -11.55 -1.55 -2.52
N TRP A 127 -10.47 -1.03 -1.93
CA TRP A 127 -10.49 -0.50 -0.58
C TRP A 127 -11.49 0.66 -0.43
N GLU A 128 -11.49 1.58 -1.39
CA GLU A 128 -12.37 2.75 -1.39
C GLU A 128 -13.84 2.36 -1.61
N ASP A 129 -14.12 1.42 -2.51
CA ASP A 129 -15.46 0.88 -2.76
C ASP A 129 -16.04 0.20 -1.50
N LEU A 130 -15.26 -0.66 -0.85
CA LEU A 130 -15.66 -1.30 0.41
C LEU A 130 -15.91 -0.26 1.51
N ARG A 131 -15.08 0.80 1.56
CA ARG A 131 -15.28 1.89 2.50
C ARG A 131 -16.58 2.64 2.22
N GLU A 132 -16.85 3.00 0.98
CA GLU A 132 -18.07 3.72 0.62
C GLU A 132 -19.32 2.90 0.96
N ARG A 133 -19.33 1.62 0.58
CA ARG A 133 -20.49 0.72 0.78
C ARG A 133 -20.77 0.41 2.26
N PHE A 134 -19.74 0.20 3.07
CA PHE A 134 -19.91 -0.36 4.42
C PHE A 134 -19.54 0.58 5.57
N SER A 135 -18.98 1.78 5.30
CA SER A 135 -18.68 2.75 6.37
C SER A 135 -19.93 3.33 7.03
N GLN A 136 -21.03 3.49 6.28
CA GLN A 136 -22.26 4.10 6.79
C GLN A 136 -23.14 3.15 7.60
N SER A 137 -23.05 1.83 7.36
CA SER A 137 -23.91 0.83 8.01
C SER A 137 -23.70 0.74 9.53
N ASN A 138 -22.60 1.30 10.06
CA ASN A 138 -22.26 1.25 11.49
C ASN A 138 -22.27 2.61 12.21
N ALA A 139 -22.48 3.74 11.53
CA ALA A 139 -22.55 5.04 12.19
C ALA A 139 -23.73 5.14 13.18
N PRO A 140 -24.95 4.64 12.85
CA PRO A 140 -26.07 4.63 13.80
C PRO A 140 -25.85 3.67 14.97
N CYS A 141 -25.28 2.49 14.72
CA CYS A 141 -25.04 1.45 15.74
C CYS A 141 -24.01 1.91 16.80
N ILE A 142 -22.94 2.60 16.38
CA ILE A 142 -21.98 3.20 17.31
C ILE A 142 -22.63 4.31 18.14
N PHE A 143 -23.54 5.09 17.54
CA PHE A 143 -24.25 6.16 18.23
C PHE A 143 -25.23 5.62 19.28
N GLU A 144 -25.93 4.53 18.98
CA GLU A 144 -26.83 3.86 19.93
C GLU A 144 -26.06 3.26 21.12
N ILE A 145 -24.91 2.60 20.86
CA ILE A 145 -24.06 2.06 21.94
C ILE A 145 -23.49 3.19 22.82
N GLN A 146 -23.04 4.30 22.22
CA GLN A 146 -22.56 5.46 22.99
C GLN A 146 -23.68 6.09 23.81
N ARG A 147 -24.89 6.17 23.25
CA ARG A 147 -26.07 6.68 23.93
C ARG A 147 -26.43 5.82 25.14
N ASP A 148 -26.46 4.50 24.99
CA ASP A 148 -26.84 3.59 26.07
C ASP A 148 -25.79 3.52 27.19
N ILE A 149 -24.51 3.75 26.88
CA ILE A 149 -23.45 3.92 27.90
C ILE A 149 -23.55 5.27 28.61
N ALA A 150 -23.95 6.34 27.91
CA ALA A 150 -24.09 7.68 28.50
C ALA A 150 -25.35 7.83 29.37
N TYR A 151 -26.32 6.91 29.27
CA TYR A 151 -27.52 6.86 30.10
C TYR A 151 -27.46 5.81 31.23
N LEU A 152 -26.29 5.19 31.44
CA LEU A 152 -25.93 4.45 32.66
C LEU A 152 -25.15 5.37 33.61
#